data_AF-G5BFF7-F1
#
_entry.id   AF-G5BFF7-F1
#
_cell.length_a   1.000
_cell.length_b   1.000
_cell.length_c   1.000
_cell.angle_alpha   90.00
_cell.angle_beta   90.00
_cell.angle_gamma   90.00
#
_symmetry.space_group_name_H-M   'P 1'
#
loop_
_entity.id
_entity.type
_entity.pdbx_description
1 polymer ?
#
loop_
_entity_poly.entity_id
_entity_poly.type
_entity_poly.pdbx_seq_one_letter_code
_entity_poly.pdbx_strand_id
1 'polypeptide(L)' 'MWHLKLFAVLMICLLLLGQIDGSPVPALSSSKKRPRRMTPFWRGVSLRPIGASCRDDYECVSRLCR' A
#
# COMPACT_ATOMS: atom_id res chain seq x y z
N MET A 1 17.35 -44.87 -9.89
CA MET A 1 16.24 -44.40 -9.01
C MET A 1 16.55 -43.06 -8.34
N TRP A 2 17.76 -42.84 -7.84
CA TRP A 2 18.14 -41.60 -7.14
C TRP A 2 18.20 -40.36 -8.06
N HIS A 3 18.70 -40.53 -9.29
CA HIS A 3 18.71 -39.47 -10.31
C HIS A 3 17.30 -38.93 -10.62
N LEU A 4 16.30 -39.80 -10.76
CA LEU A 4 14.91 -39.39 -11.00
C LEU A 4 14.35 -38.53 -9.86
N LYS A 5 14.70 -38.84 -8.61
CA LYS A 5 14.33 -38.04 -7.45
C LYS A 5 15.03 -36.67 -7.45
N LEU A 6 16.31 -36.64 -7.77
CA LEU A 6 17.08 -35.39 -7.91
C LEU A 6 16.52 -34.50 -9.02
N PHE A 7 16.17 -35.07 -10.18
CA PHE A 7 15.49 -34.34 -11.26
C PHE A 7 14.13 -33.81 -10.83
N ALA A 8 13.32 -34.59 -10.11
CA ALA A 8 12.03 -34.13 -9.60
C ALA A 8 12.19 -32.95 -8.63
N VAL A 9 13.14 -33.02 -7.70
CA VAL A 9 13.43 -31.92 -6.76
C VAL A 9 13.92 -30.68 -7.49
N LEU A 10 14.82 -30.83 -8.47
CA LEU A 10 15.31 -29.72 -9.29
C LEU A 10 14.17 -29.01 -10.02
N MET A 11 13.27 -29.78 -10.66
CA MET A 11 12.12 -29.23 -11.37
C MET A 11 11.16 -28.48 -10.45
N ILE A 12 10.93 -28.99 -9.24
CA ILE A 12 10.11 -28.32 -8.22
C ILE A 12 10.76 -26.99 -7.81
N CYS A 13 12.06 -26.96 -7.52
CA CYS A 13 12.75 -25.73 -7.15
C CYS A 13 12.67 -24.66 -8.26
N LEU A 14 12.83 -25.05 -9.52
CA LEU A 14 12.71 -24.13 -10.66
C LEU A 14 11.28 -23.57 -10.80
N LEU A 15 10.25 -24.40 -10.58
CA LEU A 15 8.85 -23.97 -10.57
C LEU A 15 8.56 -22.98 -9.44
N LEU A 16 9.06 -23.23 -8.23
CA LEU A 16 8.90 -22.28 -7.12
C LEU A 16 9.60 -20.96 -7.42
N LEU A 17 10.84 -20.99 -7.96
CA LEU A 17 11.58 -19.77 -8.31
C LEU A 17 10.85 -18.95 -9.38
N GLY A 18 10.23 -19.59 -10.39
CA GLY A 18 9.44 -18.90 -11.40
C GLY A 18 8.10 -18.34 -10.91
N GLN A 19 7.56 -18.82 -9.78
CA GLN A 19 6.35 -18.27 -9.15
C GLN A 19 6.64 -17.09 -8.21
N ILE A 20 7.91 -16.84 -7.86
CA ILE A 20 8.32 -15.71 -7.02
C ILE A 20 8.25 -14.38 -7.79
N ASP A 21 8.12 -14.42 -9.11
CA ASP A 21 7.61 -13.29 -9.88
C ASP A 21 6.11 -13.13 -9.60
N GLY A 22 5.80 -12.69 -8.40
CA GLY A 22 4.50 -12.14 -8.04
C GLY A 22 4.24 -11.00 -9.00
N SER A 23 3.48 -11.29 -10.06
CA SER A 23 3.02 -10.29 -11.00
C SER A 23 2.43 -9.15 -10.17
N PRO A 24 3.02 -7.94 -10.20
CA PRO A 24 2.34 -6.81 -9.60
C PRO A 24 1.07 -6.69 -10.43
N VAL A 25 -0.08 -7.01 -9.81
CA VAL A 25 -1.40 -6.77 -10.41
C VAL A 25 -1.29 -5.43 -11.12
N PRO A 26 -1.36 -5.37 -12.47
CA PRO A 26 -1.17 -4.12 -13.16
C PRO A 26 -2.20 -3.18 -12.56
N ALA A 27 -1.72 -2.14 -11.88
CA ALA A 27 -2.54 -1.16 -11.21
C ALA A 27 -3.24 -0.33 -12.29
N LEU A 28 -4.14 -0.96 -13.03
CA LEU A 28 -5.08 -0.36 -13.96
C LEU A 28 -6.22 0.26 -13.16
N SER A 29 -5.84 1.05 -12.17
CA SER A 29 -6.67 2.08 -11.62
C SER A 29 -5.71 3.01 -10.91
N SER A 30 -5.52 4.18 -11.52
CA SER A 30 -5.43 5.45 -10.81
C SER A 30 -5.63 5.23 -9.31
N SER A 31 -4.54 5.28 -8.55
CA SER A 31 -4.59 5.37 -7.10
C SER A 31 -5.23 6.72 -6.76
N LYS A 32 -6.55 6.85 -6.97
CA LYS A 32 -7.41 7.56 -6.04
C LYS A 32 -7.25 6.79 -4.75
N LYS A 33 -6.16 7.08 -4.02
CA LYS A 33 -6.04 6.79 -2.60
C LYS A 33 -7.36 7.26 -2.02
N ARG A 34 -8.27 6.33 -1.73
CA ARG A 34 -9.47 6.67 -0.95
C ARG A 34 -8.89 7.40 0.26
N PRO A 35 -9.25 8.68 0.49
CA PRO A 35 -8.80 9.32 1.71
C PRO A 35 -9.23 8.36 2.81
N ARG A 36 -8.26 7.86 3.59
CA ARG A 36 -8.58 6.97 4.70
C ARG A 36 -9.71 7.68 5.41
N ARG A 37 -10.88 7.04 5.54
CA ARG A 37 -11.94 7.57 6.39
C ARG A 37 -11.26 7.69 7.72
N MET A 38 -10.92 8.92 8.00
CA MET A 38 -10.07 9.24 9.10
C MET A 38 -11.00 8.84 10.32
N THR A 39 -10.52 8.70 11.55
CA THR A 39 -11.41 8.51 12.72
C THR A 39 -12.03 9.84 13.19
N PRO A 40 -13.34 9.95 13.51
CA PRO A 40 -14.00 11.20 13.91
C PRO A 40 -13.36 11.97 15.08
N PHE A 41 -12.37 11.36 15.73
CA PHE A 41 -11.38 11.96 16.62
C PHE A 41 -10.85 13.34 16.19
N TRP A 42 -10.68 13.69 14.90
CA TRP A 42 -10.28 15.08 14.53
C TRP A 42 -11.23 16.14 15.05
N ARG A 43 -12.53 15.82 15.25
CA ARG A 43 -13.47 16.78 15.82
C ARG A 43 -13.09 17.17 17.25
N GLY A 44 -12.37 16.31 17.98
CA GLY A 44 -11.87 16.59 19.33
C GLY A 44 -10.44 17.14 19.38
N VAL A 45 -9.65 17.01 18.32
CA VAL A 45 -8.23 17.42 18.30
C VAL A 45 -8.06 18.89 17.90
N SER A 46 -9.12 19.58 17.51
CA SER A 46 -9.12 20.96 16.99
C SER A 46 -8.26 21.19 15.74
N LEU A 47 -7.46 20.22 15.31
CA LEU A 47 -6.66 20.26 14.08
C LEU A 47 -7.50 19.82 12.88
N ARG A 48 -7.54 20.69 11.87
CA ARG A 48 -8.24 20.50 10.61
C ARG A 48 -7.55 19.40 9.77
N PRO A 49 -8.34 18.52 9.12
CA PRO A 49 -7.80 17.50 8.24
C PRO A 49 -7.35 18.08 6.89
N ILE A 50 -6.63 17.28 6.11
CA ILE A 50 -6.16 17.65 4.77
C ILE A 50 -7.37 17.92 3.86
N GLY A 51 -7.42 19.10 3.24
CA GLY A 51 -8.51 19.52 2.34
C GLY A 51 -9.64 20.29 3.02
N ALA A 52 -9.51 20.64 4.30
CA ALA A 52 -10.40 21.59 4.97
C ALA A 52 -9.94 23.03 4.72
N SER A 53 -10.89 23.97 4.67
CA SER A 53 -10.57 25.40 4.63
C SER A 53 -9.86 25.82 5.91
N CYS A 54 -8.77 26.56 5.77
CA CYS A 54 -7.91 27.07 6.84
C CYS A 54 -7.63 28.56 6.64
N ARG A 55 -7.35 29.26 7.74
CA ARG A 55 -6.83 30.65 7.74
C ARG A 55 -5.35 30.70 8.07
N ASP A 56 -4.89 29.81 8.94
CA ASP A 56 -3.49 29.72 9.40
C ASP A 56 -2.96 28.29 9.27
N ASP A 57 -1.66 28.14 9.01
CA ASP A 57 -0.99 26.84 8.85
C ASP A 57 -1.14 25.93 10.07
N TYR A 58 -1.14 26.52 11.27
CA TYR A 58 -1.26 25.81 12.55
C TYR A 58 -2.65 25.21 12.80
N GLU A 59 -3.68 25.65 12.05
CA GLU A 59 -5.00 25.04 12.14
C GLU A 59 -5.01 23.63 11.54
N CYS A 60 -4.12 23.33 10.59
CA CYS A 60 -4.08 22.05 9.87
C CYS A 60 -3.12 21.07 10.53
N VAL A 61 -3.49 19.78 10.54
CA VAL A 61 -2.59 18.70 11.02
C VAL A 61 -1.28 18.62 10.23
N SER A 62 -1.30 19.02 8.96
CA SER A 62 -0.13 19.11 8.08
C SER A 62 0.79 20.30 8.38
N ARG A 63 0.39 21.22 9.26
CA ARG A 63 1.04 22.53 9.46
C ARG A 63 1.24 23.30 8.15
N LEU A 64 0.30 23.12 7.24
CA LEU A 64 0.32 23.71 5.91
C LEU A 64 -1.12 23.93 5.46
N CYS A 65 -1.44 25.18 5.16
CA CYS A 65 -2.70 25.62 4.60
C CYS A 65 -2.58 25.73 3.07
N ARG A 66 -3.36 24.93 2.33
CA ARG A 66 -3.36 24.88 0.86
C ARG A 66 -4.76 24.68 0.32
#